data_AF-A0A3B1DKZ1-F1
#
_entry.id   AF-A0A3B1DKZ1-F1
#
_cell.length_a   1.000
_cell.length_b   1.000
_cell.length_c   1.000
_cell.angle_alpha   90.00
_cell.angle_beta   90.00
_cell.angle_gamma   90.00
#
_symmetry.space_group_name_H-M   'P 1'
#
loop_
_entity.id
_entity.type
_entity.pdbx_description
1 polymer ?
#
loop_
_entity_poly.entity_id
_entity_poly.type
_entity_poly.pdbx_seq_one_letter_code
_entity_poly.pdbx_strand_id
1 'polypeptide(L)'
;MMKRETWAPKFLLGLCALASIGLVFAFSNQAKAEEPEKLLPANSIVYFQYDGSVKNKKAFEQTAVYESFYKSGFVDVLNNVFTVLIQEASKASIRSGNHKGKEKSAQNLKDAKALFATVIKQGASLSVSLPEGQNGPPLPSVTLVVKGVGKYEPKLRKGLSNLFEQEGVKLKTETIKGRKVSKFVIPDTPGIEAGWWVEGEHLVIVVGMNALKKALDVATGDAPNITTNRLYKKYVLKKVDFSRESIGWINLGALRKTFGEFPLPMPSQKNRVKTINDLLTTLGLHNLGAIVSQSGYKGKSTWTETTIEAPGKRTGILKMSAMKTFKLTDLPPLPEKVTSFSVASIDYANFYK
;
A
#
# COMPACT_ATOMS: atom_id res chain seq x y z
N MET A 1 -16.85 16.88 31.86
CA MET A 1 -16.45 16.98 30.44
C MET A 1 -15.19 16.12 30.25
N MET A 2 -15.36 14.83 29.95
CA MET A 2 -14.25 13.88 29.76
C MET A 2 -13.48 14.25 28.48
N LYS A 3 -12.15 14.42 28.60
CA LYS A 3 -11.26 14.54 27.43
C LYS A 3 -11.35 13.22 26.65
N ARG A 4 -12.04 13.23 25.51
CA ARG A 4 -11.96 12.16 24.51
C ARG A 4 -10.53 12.18 23.96
N GLU A 5 -9.62 11.40 24.53
CA GLU A 5 -8.39 11.05 23.84
C GLU A 5 -8.78 10.37 22.53
N THR A 6 -8.48 10.99 21.40
CA THR A 6 -8.81 10.44 20.09
C THR A 6 -7.93 9.21 19.85
N TRP A 7 -8.56 8.03 19.91
CA TRP A 7 -7.95 6.73 19.68
C TRP A 7 -7.41 6.57 18.24
N ALA A 8 -7.99 7.30 17.29
CA ALA A 8 -7.72 7.20 15.85
C ALA A 8 -6.24 7.35 15.43
N PRO A 9 -5.47 8.39 15.86
CA PRO A 9 -4.05 8.51 15.52
C PRO A 9 -3.18 7.39 16.10
N LYS A 10 -3.45 6.91 17.32
CA LYS A 10 -2.72 5.79 17.95
C LYS A 10 -2.99 4.47 17.23
N PHE A 11 -4.23 4.26 16.77
CA PHE A 11 -4.64 3.07 16.03
C PHE A 11 -4.06 3.02 14.60
N LEU A 12 -4.00 4.16 13.90
CA LEU A 12 -3.37 4.26 12.58
C LEU A 12 -1.86 3.93 12.63
N LEU A 13 -1.18 4.38 13.69
CA LEU A 13 0.21 4.01 13.99
C LEU A 13 0.37 2.53 14.34
N GLY A 14 -0.60 1.93 15.04
CA GLY A 14 -0.65 0.50 15.34
C GLY A 14 -0.82 -0.39 14.11
N LEU A 15 -1.63 0.03 13.13
CA LEU A 15 -1.77 -0.65 11.84
C LEU A 15 -0.48 -0.60 11.00
N CYS A 16 0.28 0.48 11.08
CA CYS A 16 1.64 0.53 10.50
C CYS A 16 2.63 -0.41 11.24
N ALA A 17 2.47 -0.61 12.55
CA ALA A 17 3.30 -1.53 13.34
C ALA A 17 2.93 -3.02 13.16
N LEU A 18 1.68 -3.31 12.78
CA LEU A 18 1.18 -4.67 12.49
C LEU A 18 1.88 -5.35 11.29
N ALA A 19 2.55 -4.58 10.44
CA ALA A 19 3.36 -5.09 9.33
C ALA A 19 4.72 -5.69 9.75
N SER A 20 4.99 -5.84 11.06
CA SER A 20 6.30 -6.28 11.57
C SER A 20 6.26 -7.28 12.76
N ILE A 21 6.00 -8.61 12.61
CA ILE A 21 6.25 -9.78 13.55
C ILE A 21 6.46 -11.18 12.84
N GLY A 22 7.60 -11.91 12.98
CA GLY A 22 8.14 -12.94 12.01
C GLY A 22 9.02 -14.19 12.40
N LEU A 23 10.00 -14.55 11.51
CA LEU A 23 11.06 -15.67 11.32
C LEU A 23 10.75 -17.17 11.62
N VAL A 24 10.75 -18.11 10.61
CA VAL A 24 11.72 -19.14 10.05
C VAL A 24 11.59 -20.53 10.71
N PHE A 25 11.61 -21.74 10.10
CA PHE A 25 11.62 -22.38 8.75
C PHE A 25 10.84 -23.71 8.88
N ALA A 26 10.13 -24.16 7.84
CA ALA A 26 9.87 -25.58 7.54
C ALA A 26 9.44 -25.66 6.07
N PHE A 27 10.22 -26.34 5.23
CA PHE A 27 9.80 -26.67 3.88
C PHE A 27 8.90 -27.90 3.98
N SER A 28 7.59 -27.68 3.86
CA SER A 28 6.62 -28.75 3.65
C SER A 28 6.10 -28.63 2.22
N ASN A 29 5.93 -29.75 1.53
CA ASN A 29 5.34 -29.85 0.20
C ASN A 29 3.93 -29.23 0.20
N GLN A 30 3.83 -27.92 -0.06
CA GLN A 30 2.57 -27.21 -0.14
C GLN A 30 2.10 -27.16 -1.59
N ALA A 31 0.79 -27.37 -1.76
CA ALA A 31 0.08 -27.12 -2.99
C ALA A 31 0.51 -25.77 -3.58
N LYS A 32 0.65 -25.71 -4.91
CA LYS A 32 1.08 -24.53 -5.67
C LYS A 32 0.44 -23.27 -5.11
N ALA A 33 1.21 -22.46 -4.40
CA ALA A 33 0.72 -21.26 -3.73
C ALA A 33 0.00 -20.37 -4.75
N GLU A 34 -1.21 -19.92 -4.40
CA GLU A 34 -1.92 -18.97 -5.24
C GLU A 34 -1.12 -17.68 -5.37
N GLU A 35 -1.15 -17.06 -6.55
CA GLU A 35 -0.50 -15.76 -6.74
C GLU A 35 -1.14 -14.73 -5.80
N PRO A 36 -0.35 -13.97 -5.00
CA PRO A 36 -0.86 -12.98 -4.04
C PRO A 36 -1.91 -12.03 -4.61
N GLU A 37 -1.75 -11.68 -5.89
CA GLU A 37 -2.62 -10.76 -6.60
C GLU A 37 -4.05 -11.32 -6.81
N LYS A 38 -4.22 -12.65 -6.83
CA LYS A 38 -5.56 -13.29 -6.91
C LYS A 38 -6.40 -13.09 -5.66
N LEU A 39 -5.80 -12.64 -4.56
CA LEU A 39 -6.47 -12.39 -3.29
C LEU A 39 -6.92 -10.92 -3.14
N LEU A 40 -6.66 -10.09 -4.14
CA LEU A 40 -7.02 -8.67 -4.15
C LEU A 40 -8.27 -8.44 -5.02
N PRO A 41 -9.21 -7.56 -4.61
CA PRO A 41 -10.45 -7.32 -5.34
C PRO A 41 -10.23 -6.63 -6.70
N ALA A 42 -11.03 -7.02 -7.70
CA ALA A 42 -10.98 -6.46 -9.05
C ALA A 42 -11.21 -4.95 -9.11
N ASN A 43 -12.06 -4.40 -8.23
CA ASN A 43 -12.46 -3.00 -8.23
C ASN A 43 -11.54 -2.10 -7.38
N SER A 44 -10.26 -2.46 -7.27
CA SER A 44 -9.26 -1.67 -6.55
C SER A 44 -9.07 -0.27 -7.17
N ILE A 45 -9.31 0.76 -6.37
CA ILE A 45 -9.05 2.16 -6.70
C ILE A 45 -7.61 2.57 -6.41
N VAL A 46 -6.96 1.91 -5.45
CA VAL A 46 -5.52 2.03 -5.20
C VAL A 46 -4.95 0.63 -5.21
N TYR A 47 -3.80 0.48 -5.84
CA TYR A 47 -3.02 -0.75 -5.81
C TYR A 47 -1.56 -0.41 -5.61
N PHE A 48 -0.86 -1.27 -4.88
CA PHE A 48 0.58 -1.26 -4.79
C PHE A 48 1.08 -2.69 -4.69
N GLN A 49 2.11 -3.02 -5.45
CA GLN A 49 2.82 -4.27 -5.39
C GLN A 49 4.30 -3.97 -5.23
N TYR A 50 4.89 -4.66 -4.27
CA TYR A 50 6.32 -4.76 -4.09
C TYR A 50 6.71 -6.23 -4.25
N ASP A 51 7.64 -6.50 -5.16
CA ASP A 51 8.05 -7.87 -5.51
C ASP A 51 9.03 -8.50 -4.51
N GLY A 52 9.56 -7.71 -3.60
CA GLY A 52 10.60 -8.14 -2.69
C GLY A 52 12.00 -8.01 -3.28
N SER A 53 12.97 -7.85 -2.38
CA SER A 53 14.38 -7.68 -2.71
C SER A 53 15.02 -8.97 -3.22
N VAL A 54 14.50 -10.16 -2.87
CA VAL A 54 15.07 -11.44 -3.33
C VAL A 54 14.93 -11.58 -4.84
N LYS A 55 13.75 -11.26 -5.38
CA LYS A 55 13.48 -11.36 -6.83
C LYS A 55 14.35 -10.39 -7.64
N ASN A 56 14.66 -9.23 -7.08
CA ASN A 56 15.37 -8.17 -7.78
C ASN A 56 16.85 -8.02 -7.38
N LYS A 57 17.37 -8.91 -6.52
CA LYS A 57 18.71 -8.81 -5.92
C LYS A 57 19.80 -8.58 -6.97
N LYS A 58 19.85 -9.41 -8.02
CA LYS A 58 20.87 -9.33 -9.06
C LYS A 58 20.84 -7.98 -9.80
N ALA A 59 19.64 -7.45 -10.08
CA ALA A 59 19.50 -6.17 -10.76
C ALA A 59 19.85 -5.00 -9.83
N PHE A 60 19.47 -5.09 -8.55
CA PHE A 60 19.84 -4.11 -7.54
C PHE A 60 21.36 -4.04 -7.33
N GLU A 61 22.04 -5.18 -7.24
CA GLU A 61 23.50 -5.28 -7.07
C GLU A 61 24.31 -4.60 -8.18
N GLN A 62 23.71 -4.40 -9.37
CA GLN A 62 24.32 -3.70 -10.50
C GLN A 62 24.21 -2.17 -10.39
N THR A 63 23.40 -1.66 -9.46
CA THR A 63 23.15 -0.22 -9.35
C THR A 63 24.28 0.52 -8.63
N ALA A 64 24.44 1.79 -8.97
CA ALA A 64 25.28 2.72 -8.21
C ALA A 64 24.77 2.92 -6.78
N VAL A 65 23.47 2.73 -6.54
CA VAL A 65 22.87 2.75 -5.19
C VAL A 65 23.37 1.59 -4.36
N TYR A 66 23.38 0.37 -4.89
CA TYR A 66 23.94 -0.77 -4.14
C TYR A 66 25.41 -0.54 -3.81
N GLU A 67 26.19 -0.08 -4.78
CA GLU A 67 27.59 0.28 -4.57
C GLU A 67 27.76 1.35 -3.49
N SER A 68 27.00 2.43 -3.54
CA SER A 68 27.11 3.52 -2.56
C SER A 68 26.59 3.15 -1.18
N PHE A 69 25.58 2.29 -1.05
CA PHE A 69 25.02 1.92 0.26
C PHE A 69 25.83 0.80 0.93
N TYR A 70 26.13 -0.26 0.18
CA TYR A 70 26.71 -1.47 0.75
C TYR A 70 28.24 -1.43 0.73
N LYS A 71 28.89 -0.87 -0.30
CA LYS A 71 30.35 -0.81 -0.33
C LYS A 71 30.94 0.35 0.48
N SER A 72 30.18 1.40 0.74
CA SER A 72 30.66 2.54 1.56
C SER A 72 30.56 2.29 3.08
N GLY A 73 29.89 1.22 3.52
CA GLY A 73 29.56 0.99 4.93
C GLY A 73 28.34 1.77 5.45
N PHE A 74 27.65 2.55 4.60
CA PHE A 74 26.47 3.33 5.03
C PHE A 74 25.33 2.47 5.59
N VAL A 75 25.14 1.25 5.06
CA VAL A 75 24.13 0.30 5.57
C VAL A 75 24.38 -0.05 7.04
N ASP A 76 25.64 -0.16 7.48
CA ASP A 76 25.96 -0.46 8.87
C ASP A 76 25.58 0.70 9.80
N VAL A 77 25.78 1.94 9.33
CA VAL A 77 25.32 3.14 10.04
C VAL A 77 23.81 3.14 10.20
N LEU A 78 23.06 2.84 9.13
CA LEU A 78 21.60 2.75 9.19
C LEU A 78 21.13 1.64 10.15
N ASN A 79 21.76 0.46 10.12
CA ASN A 79 21.43 -0.64 11.02
C ASN A 79 21.64 -0.28 12.49
N ASN A 80 22.70 0.49 12.78
CA ASN A 80 22.97 0.99 14.13
C ASN A 80 21.91 2.00 14.57
N VAL A 81 21.55 2.98 13.72
CA VAL A 81 20.49 3.97 14.02
C VAL A 81 19.16 3.27 14.28
N PHE A 82 18.76 2.32 13.42
CA PHE A 82 17.53 1.55 13.62
C PHE A 82 17.55 0.76 14.92
N THR A 83 18.69 0.17 15.28
CA THR A 83 18.84 -0.58 16.53
C THR A 83 18.67 0.33 17.75
N VAL A 84 19.25 1.54 17.73
CA VAL A 84 19.09 2.53 18.79
C VAL A 84 17.63 2.97 18.93
N LEU A 85 16.96 3.35 17.83
CA LEU A 85 15.55 3.77 17.85
C LEU A 85 14.64 2.69 18.44
N ILE A 86 14.87 1.45 18.06
CA ILE A 86 14.14 0.30 18.55
C ILE A 86 14.38 0.06 20.05
N GLN A 87 15.62 0.21 20.51
CA GLN A 87 15.96 0.09 21.93
C GLN A 87 15.27 1.19 22.75
N GLU A 88 15.24 2.42 22.26
CA GLU A 88 14.57 3.54 22.93
C GLU A 88 13.04 3.37 22.98
N ALA A 89 12.41 2.93 21.89
CA ALA A 89 10.99 2.58 21.88
C ALA A 89 10.68 1.47 22.89
N SER A 90 11.55 0.46 22.99
CA SER A 90 11.42 -0.61 23.98
C SER A 90 11.56 -0.08 25.41
N LYS A 91 12.52 0.82 25.68
CA LYS A 91 12.68 1.46 27.01
C LYS A 91 11.45 2.30 27.40
N ALA A 92 10.85 3.02 26.45
CA ALA A 92 9.63 3.79 26.70
C ALA A 92 8.46 2.88 27.12
N SER A 93 8.32 1.70 26.49
CA SER A 93 7.31 0.70 26.90
C SER A 93 7.58 0.09 28.28
N ILE A 94 8.84 0.00 28.71
CA ILE A 94 9.20 -0.51 30.05
C ILE A 94 8.86 0.52 31.14
N ARG A 95 8.99 1.82 30.84
CA ARG A 95 8.68 2.91 31.79
C ARG A 95 7.18 2.99 32.13
N SER A 96 6.29 2.38 31.36
CA SER A 96 4.85 2.33 31.66
C SER A 96 4.46 1.31 32.75
N GLY A 97 5.42 0.86 33.58
CA GLY A 97 5.15 0.12 34.83
C GLY A 97 4.99 -1.40 34.72
N ASN A 98 5.16 -1.99 33.53
CA ASN A 98 4.93 -3.43 33.35
C ASN A 98 6.24 -4.24 33.37
N HIS A 99 6.84 -4.41 34.56
CA HIS A 99 8.18 -5.00 34.74
C HIS A 99 8.32 -6.48 34.34
N LYS A 100 7.22 -7.26 34.31
CA LYS A 100 7.23 -8.65 33.80
C LYS A 100 7.34 -8.74 32.26
N GLY A 101 7.41 -7.60 31.57
CA GLY A 101 7.41 -7.53 30.10
C GLY A 101 8.77 -7.51 29.41
N LYS A 102 9.92 -7.45 30.11
CA LYS A 102 11.23 -7.22 29.47
C LYS A 102 11.65 -8.32 28.48
N GLU A 103 11.63 -9.59 28.89
CA GLU A 103 11.99 -10.71 28.01
C GLU A 103 10.99 -10.87 26.87
N LYS A 104 9.69 -10.74 27.16
CA LYS A 104 8.62 -10.81 26.16
C LYS A 104 8.73 -9.68 25.13
N SER A 105 9.13 -8.48 25.56
CA SER A 105 9.35 -7.32 24.67
C SER A 105 10.54 -7.54 23.73
N ALA A 106 11.66 -8.05 24.23
CA ALA A 106 12.83 -8.38 23.40
C ALA A 106 12.50 -9.44 22.34
N GLN A 107 11.74 -10.48 22.70
CA GLN A 107 11.30 -11.51 21.77
C GLN A 107 10.31 -10.97 20.74
N ASN A 108 9.30 -10.20 21.15
CA ASN A 108 8.36 -9.53 20.24
C ASN A 108 9.10 -8.65 19.23
N LEU A 109 10.14 -7.95 19.67
CA LEU A 109 10.94 -7.10 18.80
C LEU A 109 11.79 -7.90 17.80
N LYS A 110 12.41 -9.00 18.24
CA LYS A 110 13.15 -9.90 17.36
C LYS A 110 12.23 -10.48 16.28
N ASP A 111 11.04 -10.92 16.68
CA ASP A 111 10.01 -11.33 15.75
C ASP A 111 9.62 -10.12 14.87
N ALA A 112 9.52 -8.90 15.39
CA ALA A 112 9.17 -7.75 14.57
C ALA A 112 10.11 -7.47 13.40
N LYS A 113 11.40 -7.38 13.71
CA LYS A 113 12.47 -7.24 12.72
C LYS A 113 12.44 -8.37 11.68
N ALA A 114 12.13 -9.57 12.13
CA ALA A 114 12.11 -10.77 11.34
C ALA A 114 11.02 -10.80 10.26
N LEU A 115 9.80 -10.36 10.58
CA LEU A 115 8.75 -10.24 9.55
C LEU A 115 9.04 -9.11 8.63
N PHE A 116 9.45 -7.97 9.15
CA PHE A 116 9.81 -6.83 8.32
C PHE A 116 10.88 -7.21 7.29
N ALA A 117 11.92 -7.93 7.72
CA ALA A 117 12.93 -8.50 6.83
C ALA A 117 12.33 -9.51 5.84
N THR A 118 11.34 -10.31 6.25
CA THR A 118 10.64 -11.24 5.36
C THR A 118 9.78 -10.48 4.34
N VAL A 119 9.05 -9.43 4.72
CA VAL A 119 8.27 -8.58 3.82
C VAL A 119 9.19 -7.88 2.82
N ILE A 120 10.32 -7.34 3.27
CA ILE A 120 11.33 -6.77 2.37
C ILE A 120 11.82 -7.84 1.38
N LYS A 121 12.09 -9.06 1.84
CA LYS A 121 12.62 -10.13 0.99
C LYS A 121 11.59 -10.65 -0.02
N GLN A 122 10.37 -10.92 0.45
CA GLN A 122 9.33 -11.65 -0.28
C GLN A 122 8.36 -10.74 -1.01
N GLY A 123 8.23 -9.49 -0.57
CA GLY A 123 7.28 -8.54 -1.12
C GLY A 123 5.92 -8.55 -0.42
N ALA A 124 5.07 -7.64 -0.88
CA ALA A 124 3.69 -7.52 -0.44
C ALA A 124 2.85 -6.86 -1.55
N SER A 125 1.55 -7.11 -1.53
CA SER A 125 0.60 -6.48 -2.43
C SER A 125 -0.53 -5.87 -1.60
N LEU A 126 -0.88 -4.62 -1.88
CA LEU A 126 -1.89 -3.82 -1.19
C LEU A 126 -2.94 -3.39 -2.19
N SER A 127 -4.19 -3.41 -1.77
CA SER A 127 -5.28 -2.79 -2.51
C SER A 127 -6.20 -2.00 -1.58
N VAL A 128 -6.80 -0.95 -2.14
CA VAL A 128 -7.94 -0.25 -1.57
C VAL A 128 -9.08 -0.33 -2.57
N SER A 129 -10.24 -0.80 -2.15
CA SER A 129 -11.45 -0.93 -2.97
C SER A 129 -12.62 -0.18 -2.37
N LEU A 130 -13.52 0.29 -3.22
CA LEU A 130 -14.78 0.90 -2.79
C LEU A 130 -15.94 -0.10 -2.94
N PRO A 131 -16.92 -0.11 -2.03
CA PRO A 131 -18.13 -0.89 -2.22
C PRO A 131 -18.92 -0.37 -3.43
N GLU A 132 -19.54 -1.27 -4.17
CA GLU A 132 -20.51 -0.91 -5.21
C GLU A 132 -21.91 -0.79 -4.61
N GLY A 133 -22.70 0.19 -5.07
CA GLY A 133 -24.15 0.24 -4.84
C GLY A 133 -24.62 0.54 -3.41
N GLN A 134 -23.78 1.07 -2.51
CA GLN A 134 -24.23 1.47 -1.18
C GLN A 134 -24.84 2.87 -1.19
N ASN A 135 -26.02 3.02 -0.57
CA ASN A 135 -26.62 4.32 -0.26
C ASN A 135 -25.85 4.96 0.90
N GLY A 136 -24.99 5.93 0.59
CA GLY A 136 -24.24 6.71 1.56
C GLY A 136 -22.76 6.90 1.20
N PRO A 137 -21.97 7.55 2.06
CA PRO A 137 -20.54 7.69 1.88
C PRO A 137 -19.86 6.33 1.74
N PRO A 138 -19.23 6.03 0.59
CA PRO A 138 -18.63 4.73 0.37
C PRO A 138 -17.42 4.59 1.27
N LEU A 139 -17.47 3.60 2.16
CA LEU A 139 -16.39 3.32 3.09
C LEU A 139 -15.42 2.33 2.44
N PRO A 140 -14.15 2.72 2.21
CA PRO A 140 -13.18 1.86 1.55
C PRO A 140 -12.86 0.62 2.39
N SER A 141 -12.51 -0.46 1.71
CA SER A 141 -11.84 -1.61 2.32
C SER A 141 -10.39 -1.69 1.85
N VAL A 142 -9.51 -2.08 2.75
CA VAL A 142 -8.09 -2.30 2.49
C VAL A 142 -7.82 -3.80 2.57
N THR A 143 -7.11 -4.35 1.60
CA THR A 143 -6.60 -5.72 1.62
C THR A 143 -5.09 -5.68 1.40
N LEU A 144 -4.35 -6.23 2.36
CA LEU A 144 -2.90 -6.40 2.32
C LEU A 144 -2.59 -7.89 2.27
N VAL A 145 -1.81 -8.31 1.28
CA VAL A 145 -1.31 -9.67 1.13
C VAL A 145 0.20 -9.62 1.29
N VAL A 146 0.69 -10.19 2.39
CA VAL A 146 2.13 -10.27 2.66
C VAL A 146 2.62 -11.63 2.18
N LYS A 147 3.66 -11.63 1.33
CA LYS A 147 4.12 -12.83 0.60
C LYS A 147 5.03 -13.69 1.50
N GLY A 148 4.89 -15.01 1.47
CA GLY A 148 5.77 -15.96 2.17
C GLY A 148 5.78 -15.90 3.71
N VAL A 149 4.77 -15.32 4.35
CA VAL A 149 4.71 -15.08 5.81
C VAL A 149 3.61 -15.85 6.54
N GLY A 150 2.86 -16.72 5.87
CA GLY A 150 1.74 -17.46 6.47
C GLY A 150 2.12 -18.24 7.73
N LYS A 151 3.35 -18.77 7.79
CA LYS A 151 3.88 -19.47 8.98
C LYS A 151 3.96 -18.62 10.26
N TYR A 152 3.86 -17.29 10.16
CA TYR A 152 3.88 -16.39 11.31
C TYR A 152 2.51 -16.16 11.91
N GLU A 153 1.44 -16.59 11.25
CA GLU A 153 0.08 -16.32 11.70
C GLU A 153 -0.19 -16.79 13.15
N PRO A 154 0.25 -17.98 13.61
CA PRO A 154 0.02 -18.37 15.00
C PRO A 154 0.70 -17.44 16.01
N LYS A 155 1.92 -16.99 15.71
CA LYS A 155 2.67 -16.05 16.56
C LYS A 155 2.00 -14.68 16.57
N LEU A 156 1.64 -14.17 15.39
CA LEU A 156 0.90 -12.93 15.22
C LEU A 156 -0.42 -12.97 15.99
N ARG A 157 -1.22 -14.02 15.79
CA ARG A 157 -2.49 -14.21 16.51
C ARG A 157 -2.29 -14.16 18.02
N LYS A 158 -1.31 -14.89 18.55
CA LYS A 158 -1.01 -14.88 20.00
C LYS A 158 -0.55 -13.51 20.48
N GLY A 159 0.32 -12.83 19.74
CA GLY A 159 0.79 -11.48 20.05
C GLY A 159 -0.36 -10.47 20.10
N LEU A 160 -1.22 -10.49 19.09
CA LEU A 160 -2.35 -9.58 18.95
C LEU A 160 -3.50 -9.90 19.89
N SER A 161 -3.76 -11.17 20.19
CA SER A 161 -4.77 -11.54 21.20
C SER A 161 -4.41 -10.90 22.55
N ASN A 162 -3.15 -11.04 22.98
CA ASN A 162 -2.70 -10.43 24.23
C ASN A 162 -2.82 -8.89 24.21
N LEU A 163 -2.49 -8.26 23.08
CA LEU A 163 -2.57 -6.80 22.94
C LEU A 163 -4.03 -6.32 22.96
N PHE A 164 -4.91 -6.99 22.21
CA PHE A 164 -6.31 -6.63 22.12
C PHE A 164 -7.07 -6.91 23.42
N GLU A 165 -6.75 -8.00 24.13
CA GLU A 165 -7.34 -8.29 25.44
C GLU A 165 -7.00 -7.22 26.48
N GLN A 166 -5.79 -6.65 26.45
CA GLN A 166 -5.41 -5.53 27.32
C GLN A 166 -6.23 -4.26 27.06
N GLU A 167 -6.69 -4.09 25.82
CA GLU A 167 -7.52 -2.96 25.39
C GLU A 167 -9.04 -3.27 25.41
N GLY A 168 -9.44 -4.43 25.97
CA GLY A 168 -10.84 -4.86 26.02
C GLY A 168 -11.44 -5.25 24.65
N VAL A 169 -10.62 -5.40 23.62
CA VAL A 169 -11.03 -5.83 22.28
C VAL A 169 -11.01 -7.36 22.20
N LYS A 170 -12.17 -7.97 21.95
CA LYS A 170 -12.28 -9.43 21.84
C LYS A 170 -11.91 -9.91 20.44
N LEU A 171 -10.75 -10.52 20.30
CA LEU A 171 -10.39 -11.25 19.09
C LEU A 171 -11.20 -12.54 18.98
N LYS A 172 -11.95 -12.72 17.89
CA LYS A 172 -12.68 -13.96 17.59
C LYS A 172 -11.94 -14.74 16.53
N THR A 173 -11.77 -16.04 16.75
CA THR A 173 -11.29 -16.96 15.70
C THR A 173 -12.45 -17.86 15.30
N GLU A 174 -12.76 -17.91 14.02
CA GLU A 174 -13.83 -18.73 13.47
C GLU A 174 -13.42 -19.35 12.14
N THR A 175 -14.15 -20.39 11.72
CA THR A 175 -13.95 -20.99 10.40
C THR A 175 -14.97 -20.42 9.43
N ILE A 176 -14.52 -19.69 8.41
CA ILE A 176 -15.37 -19.08 7.37
C ILE A 176 -14.93 -19.63 6.03
N LYS A 177 -15.85 -20.24 5.26
CA LYS A 177 -15.53 -20.83 3.94
C LYS A 177 -14.27 -21.73 3.98
N GLY A 178 -14.18 -22.58 5.00
CA GLY A 178 -13.06 -23.51 5.21
C GLY A 178 -11.75 -22.87 5.73
N ARG A 179 -11.71 -21.56 5.98
CA ARG A 179 -10.51 -20.85 6.43
C ARG A 179 -10.60 -20.49 7.91
N LYS A 180 -9.52 -20.70 8.64
CA LYS A 180 -9.39 -20.25 10.03
C LYS A 180 -9.05 -18.77 10.06
N VAL A 181 -10.04 -17.96 10.38
CA VAL A 181 -9.97 -16.50 10.31
C VAL A 181 -9.98 -15.91 11.70
N SER A 182 -9.02 -15.02 11.97
CA SER A 182 -9.02 -14.19 13.17
C SER A 182 -9.64 -12.84 12.82
N LYS A 183 -10.63 -12.38 13.58
CA LYS A 183 -11.34 -11.12 13.30
C LYS A 183 -11.71 -10.36 14.57
N PHE A 184 -11.85 -9.05 14.44
CA PHE A 184 -12.37 -8.18 15.49
C PHE A 184 -13.10 -6.97 14.87
N VAL A 185 -13.96 -6.33 15.66
CA VAL A 185 -14.61 -5.07 15.30
C VAL A 185 -13.79 -3.95 15.92
N ILE A 186 -13.49 -2.90 15.15
CA ILE A 186 -12.69 -1.78 15.63
C ILE A 186 -13.58 -0.91 16.55
N PRO A 187 -13.18 -0.68 17.81
CA PRO A 187 -13.96 0.15 18.75
C PRO A 187 -14.28 1.53 18.18
N ASP A 188 -15.45 2.06 18.54
CA ASP A 188 -15.92 3.40 18.12
C ASP A 188 -16.07 3.60 16.60
N THR A 189 -16.03 2.52 15.81
CA THR A 189 -16.23 2.57 14.36
C THR A 189 -17.27 1.53 13.92
N PRO A 190 -18.57 1.88 13.99
CA PRO A 190 -19.66 0.94 13.69
C PRO A 190 -19.51 0.28 12.31
N GLY A 191 -19.51 -1.05 12.30
CA GLY A 191 -19.43 -1.85 11.07
C GLY A 191 -18.04 -1.96 10.44
N ILE A 192 -17.00 -1.33 11.00
CA ILE A 192 -15.63 -1.53 10.54
C ILE A 192 -15.04 -2.75 11.27
N GLU A 193 -14.74 -3.78 10.47
CA GLU A 193 -14.06 -4.98 10.94
C GLU A 193 -12.62 -5.02 10.41
N ALA A 194 -11.79 -5.75 11.14
CA ALA A 194 -10.48 -6.16 10.67
C ALA A 194 -10.34 -7.66 10.88
N GLY A 195 -9.64 -8.31 9.96
CA GLY A 195 -9.40 -9.74 10.07
C GLY A 195 -8.18 -10.17 9.28
N TRP A 196 -7.69 -11.36 9.59
CA TRP A 196 -6.59 -11.97 8.88
C TRP A 196 -6.68 -13.49 8.87
N TRP A 197 -6.07 -14.10 7.86
CA TRP A 197 -5.92 -15.55 7.73
C TRP A 197 -4.70 -15.88 6.86
N VAL A 198 -4.37 -17.17 6.81
CA VAL A 198 -3.34 -17.70 5.92
C VAL A 198 -3.97 -18.25 4.65
N GLU A 199 -3.50 -17.79 3.50
CA GLU A 199 -3.82 -18.36 2.20
C GLU A 199 -2.54 -18.92 1.57
N GLY A 200 -2.40 -20.25 1.50
CA GLY A 200 -1.15 -20.90 1.10
C GLY A 200 0.02 -20.45 1.98
N GLU A 201 1.00 -19.76 1.39
CA GLU A 201 2.15 -19.17 2.10
C GLU A 201 1.95 -17.70 2.50
N HIS A 202 0.80 -17.12 2.20
CA HIS A 202 0.55 -15.69 2.35
C HIS A 202 -0.26 -15.38 3.60
N LEU A 203 0.03 -14.25 4.22
CA LEU A 203 -0.84 -13.68 5.25
C LEU A 203 -1.72 -12.62 4.58
N VAL A 204 -3.02 -12.83 4.64
CA VAL A 204 -4.00 -11.86 4.14
C VAL A 204 -4.54 -11.08 5.33
N ILE A 205 -4.48 -9.76 5.26
CA ILE A 205 -5.00 -8.83 6.27
C ILE A 205 -6.01 -7.93 5.58
N VAL A 206 -7.17 -7.75 6.20
CA VAL A 206 -8.26 -6.94 5.67
C VAL A 206 -8.82 -6.00 6.72
N VAL A 207 -9.20 -4.80 6.30
CA VAL A 207 -9.80 -3.78 7.17
C VAL A 207 -10.87 -3.03 6.38
N GLY A 208 -12.05 -2.82 6.97
CA GLY A 208 -13.13 -2.02 6.39
C GLY A 208 -14.51 -2.63 6.59
N MET A 209 -15.54 -1.99 6.02
CA MET A 209 -16.90 -2.53 6.07
C MET A 209 -17.07 -3.77 5.21
N ASN A 210 -17.50 -4.88 5.84
CA ASN A 210 -17.64 -6.19 5.22
C ASN A 210 -16.36 -6.63 4.49
N ALA A 211 -15.20 -6.15 4.93
CA ALA A 211 -13.93 -6.38 4.25
C ALA A 211 -13.57 -7.87 4.27
N LEU A 212 -13.92 -8.56 5.36
CA LEU A 212 -13.64 -9.98 5.52
C LEU A 212 -14.45 -10.83 4.55
N LYS A 213 -15.76 -10.61 4.49
CA LYS A 213 -16.63 -11.30 3.53
C LYS A 213 -16.15 -11.06 2.10
N LYS A 214 -15.91 -9.80 1.71
CA LYS A 214 -15.48 -9.45 0.34
C LYS A 214 -14.16 -10.13 -0.04
N ALA A 215 -13.17 -10.11 0.84
CA ALA A 215 -11.88 -10.70 0.53
C ALA A 215 -11.93 -12.23 0.52
N LEU A 216 -12.76 -12.85 1.35
CA LEU A 216 -13.03 -14.29 1.27
C LEU A 216 -13.80 -14.67 0.00
N ASP A 217 -14.74 -13.84 -0.45
CA ASP A 217 -15.43 -14.02 -1.74
C ASP A 217 -14.41 -13.99 -2.91
N VAL A 218 -13.44 -13.06 -2.87
CA VAL A 218 -12.33 -13.02 -3.85
C VAL A 218 -11.46 -14.27 -3.77
N ALA A 219 -11.03 -14.67 -2.56
CA ALA A 219 -10.19 -15.86 -2.34
C ALA A 219 -10.89 -17.19 -2.66
N THR A 220 -12.21 -17.22 -2.75
CA THR A 220 -12.98 -18.40 -3.19
C THR A 220 -13.36 -18.38 -4.66
N GLY A 221 -13.07 -17.28 -5.38
CA GLY A 221 -13.48 -17.10 -6.76
C GLY A 221 -14.94 -16.67 -6.93
N ASP A 222 -15.68 -16.45 -5.84
CA ASP A 222 -17.06 -15.94 -5.84
C ASP A 222 -17.13 -14.46 -6.24
N ALA A 223 -16.01 -13.74 -6.15
CA ALA A 223 -15.86 -12.38 -6.64
C ALA A 223 -14.61 -12.23 -7.53
N PRO A 224 -14.64 -11.33 -8.52
CA PRO A 224 -13.51 -11.14 -9.41
C PRO A 224 -12.31 -10.54 -8.65
N ASN A 225 -11.11 -11.04 -8.98
CA ASN A 225 -9.86 -10.54 -8.42
C ASN A 225 -9.17 -9.51 -9.34
N ILE A 226 -8.10 -8.89 -8.83
CA ILE A 226 -7.38 -7.79 -9.49
C ILE A 226 -6.80 -8.15 -10.84
N THR A 227 -6.56 -9.43 -11.13
CA THR A 227 -6.04 -9.86 -12.44
C THR A 227 -7.03 -9.59 -13.57
N THR A 228 -8.33 -9.41 -13.24
CA THR A 228 -9.36 -9.02 -14.20
C THR A 228 -9.40 -7.51 -14.49
N ASN A 229 -8.78 -6.68 -13.62
CA ASN A 229 -8.77 -5.22 -13.70
C ASN A 229 -8.05 -4.70 -14.96
N ARG A 230 -8.61 -3.66 -15.60
CA ARG A 230 -8.02 -3.04 -16.81
C ARG A 230 -6.59 -2.53 -16.59
N LEU A 231 -6.34 -1.85 -15.47
CA LEU A 231 -5.02 -1.29 -15.13
C LEU A 231 -4.02 -2.40 -14.84
N TYR A 232 -4.44 -3.47 -14.16
CA TYR A 232 -3.57 -4.65 -13.94
C TYR A 232 -3.13 -5.25 -15.28
N LYS A 233 -4.08 -5.53 -16.18
CA LYS A 233 -3.78 -6.07 -17.52
C LYS A 233 -2.88 -5.13 -18.33
N LYS A 234 -3.14 -3.82 -18.29
CA LYS A 234 -2.41 -2.82 -19.08
C LYS A 234 -0.99 -2.56 -18.56
N TYR A 235 -0.78 -2.57 -17.25
CA TYR A 235 0.47 -2.10 -16.65
C TYR A 235 1.25 -3.21 -15.92
N VAL A 236 0.59 -4.11 -15.18
CA VAL A 236 1.27 -5.19 -14.46
C VAL A 236 1.70 -6.30 -15.41
N LEU A 237 0.81 -6.76 -16.30
CA LEU A 237 1.16 -7.83 -17.25
C LEU A 237 2.08 -7.36 -18.40
N LYS A 238 2.18 -6.04 -18.61
CA LYS A 238 3.06 -5.47 -19.63
C LYS A 238 4.52 -5.65 -19.24
N LYS A 239 5.31 -6.25 -20.14
CA LYS A 239 6.77 -6.31 -20.03
C LYS A 239 7.36 -4.90 -20.19
N VAL A 240 8.37 -4.62 -19.39
CA VAL A 240 9.14 -3.36 -19.42
C VAL A 240 10.61 -3.70 -19.69
N ASP A 241 11.40 -2.69 -20.07
CA ASP A 241 12.81 -2.87 -20.46
C ASP A 241 13.80 -2.74 -19.27
N PHE A 242 13.28 -2.86 -18.05
CA PHE A 242 14.04 -2.81 -16.79
C PHE A 242 13.52 -3.85 -15.79
N SER A 243 14.31 -4.17 -14.76
CA SER A 243 13.87 -5.10 -13.71
C SER A 243 12.91 -4.38 -12.77
N ARG A 244 11.60 -4.58 -12.96
CA ARG A 244 10.56 -3.94 -12.13
C ARG A 244 10.52 -4.57 -10.74
N GLU A 245 10.66 -3.73 -9.72
CA GLU A 245 10.57 -4.10 -8.31
C GLU A 245 9.23 -3.73 -7.69
N SER A 246 8.66 -2.60 -8.10
CA SER A 246 7.36 -2.17 -7.61
C SER A 246 6.48 -1.57 -8.69
N ILE A 247 5.18 -1.63 -8.46
CA ILE A 247 4.17 -0.97 -9.29
C ILE A 247 2.97 -0.60 -8.44
N GLY A 248 2.42 0.58 -8.68
CA GLY A 248 1.18 0.99 -8.05
C GLY A 248 0.37 1.92 -8.93
N TRP A 249 -0.90 2.06 -8.61
CA TRP A 249 -1.76 3.05 -9.24
C TRP A 249 -2.78 3.63 -8.30
N ILE A 250 -3.28 4.81 -8.69
CA ILE A 250 -4.49 5.44 -8.16
C ILE A 250 -5.43 5.67 -9.33
N ASN A 251 -6.63 5.10 -9.28
CA ASN A 251 -7.67 5.23 -10.28
C ASN A 251 -8.54 6.46 -9.99
N LEU A 252 -8.08 7.62 -10.44
CA LEU A 252 -8.79 8.90 -10.26
C LEU A 252 -10.16 8.90 -10.93
N GLY A 253 -10.33 8.17 -12.04
CA GLY A 253 -11.63 8.00 -12.70
C GLY A 253 -12.66 7.32 -11.80
N ALA A 254 -12.26 6.25 -11.09
CA ALA A 254 -13.14 5.56 -10.14
C ALA A 254 -13.42 6.41 -8.89
N LEU A 255 -12.41 7.12 -8.36
CA LEU A 255 -12.60 8.07 -7.25
C LEU A 255 -13.60 9.17 -7.64
N ARG A 256 -13.44 9.76 -8.83
CA ARG A 256 -14.35 10.78 -9.35
C ARG A 256 -15.76 10.24 -9.53
N LYS A 257 -15.93 9.05 -10.10
CA LYS A 257 -17.26 8.42 -10.24
C LYS A 257 -17.94 8.25 -8.87
N THR A 258 -17.16 7.99 -7.84
CA THR A 258 -17.67 7.62 -6.52
C THR A 258 -17.94 8.84 -5.62
N PHE A 259 -17.05 9.82 -5.65
CA PHE A 259 -17.10 11.00 -4.77
C PHE A 259 -17.45 12.30 -5.51
N GLY A 260 -17.50 12.29 -6.85
CA GLY A 260 -17.61 13.49 -7.66
C GLY A 260 -18.86 14.32 -7.38
N GLU A 261 -19.98 13.69 -7.02
CA GLU A 261 -21.24 14.37 -6.71
C GLU A 261 -21.33 14.87 -5.26
N PHE A 262 -20.29 14.66 -4.45
CA PHE A 262 -20.32 15.10 -3.05
C PHE A 262 -20.26 16.62 -2.99
N PRO A 263 -21.10 17.25 -2.16
CA PRO A 263 -21.10 18.69 -2.01
C PRO A 263 -19.80 19.16 -1.36
N LEU A 264 -19.25 20.27 -1.84
CA LEU A 264 -18.15 20.95 -1.19
C LEU A 264 -18.66 21.69 0.06
N PRO A 265 -17.90 21.71 1.17
CA PRO A 265 -18.28 22.40 2.40
C PRO A 265 -18.08 23.92 2.28
N MET A 266 -18.81 24.54 1.36
CA MET A 266 -18.77 25.99 1.12
C MET A 266 -20.13 26.63 1.47
N PRO A 267 -20.14 27.88 1.98
CA PRO A 267 -21.38 28.61 2.20
C PRO A 267 -22.18 28.65 0.90
N SER A 268 -23.41 28.12 0.93
CA SER A 268 -24.24 28.07 -0.27
C SER A 268 -24.51 29.50 -0.76
N GLN A 269 -23.94 29.87 -1.91
CA GLN A 269 -24.41 31.04 -2.63
C GLN A 269 -25.79 30.69 -3.21
N LYS A 270 -26.83 31.34 -2.67
CA LYS A 270 -28.23 31.37 -3.13
C LYS A 270 -28.52 30.41 -4.31
N ASN A 271 -28.70 29.13 -3.99
CA ASN A 271 -29.24 28.07 -4.86
C ASN A 271 -28.27 27.26 -5.76
N ARG A 272 -26.94 27.26 -5.53
CA ARG A 272 -26.06 26.27 -6.19
C ARG A 272 -25.13 25.56 -5.21
N VAL A 273 -25.34 24.27 -5.03
CA VAL A 273 -24.40 23.38 -4.32
C VAL A 273 -23.29 23.02 -5.28
N LYS A 274 -22.06 23.45 -4.99
CA LYS A 274 -20.88 23.07 -5.77
C LYS A 274 -20.44 21.67 -5.38
N THR A 275 -20.14 20.83 -6.35
CA THR A 275 -19.68 19.45 -6.12
C THR A 275 -18.16 19.31 -6.28
N ILE A 276 -17.61 18.17 -5.88
CA ILE A 276 -16.21 17.82 -6.18
C ILE A 276 -15.98 17.80 -7.70
N ASN A 277 -16.94 17.33 -8.50
CA ASN A 277 -16.86 17.31 -9.96
C ASN A 277 -16.78 18.72 -10.56
N ASP A 278 -17.49 19.70 -10.01
CA ASP A 278 -17.36 21.10 -10.45
C ASP A 278 -15.94 21.62 -10.27
N LEU A 279 -15.34 21.33 -9.11
CA LEU A 279 -13.96 21.71 -8.81
C LEU A 279 -12.97 20.99 -9.74
N LEU A 280 -13.10 19.66 -9.89
CA LEU A 280 -12.24 18.88 -10.78
C LEU A 280 -12.38 19.31 -12.25
N THR A 281 -13.56 19.75 -12.66
CA THR A 281 -13.80 20.28 -14.01
C THR A 281 -13.08 21.59 -14.22
N THR A 282 -13.20 22.51 -13.25
CA THR A 282 -12.51 23.81 -13.25
C THR A 282 -10.99 23.64 -13.33
N LEU A 283 -10.43 22.70 -12.55
CA LEU A 283 -9.00 22.37 -12.58
C LEU A 283 -8.59 21.53 -13.81
N GLY A 284 -9.54 21.08 -14.64
CA GLY A 284 -9.25 20.20 -15.78
C GLY A 284 -8.83 18.78 -15.43
N LEU A 285 -8.99 18.38 -14.16
CA LEU A 285 -8.69 17.04 -13.64
C LEU A 285 -9.82 16.03 -13.91
N HIS A 286 -10.99 16.51 -14.35
CA HIS A 286 -12.18 15.69 -14.61
C HIS A 286 -12.00 14.64 -15.71
N ASN A 287 -10.97 14.75 -16.56
CA ASN A 287 -10.66 13.77 -17.60
C ASN A 287 -9.48 12.86 -17.25
N LEU A 288 -8.94 12.94 -16.04
CA LEU A 288 -7.89 12.03 -15.60
C LEU A 288 -8.44 10.61 -15.36
N GLY A 289 -7.70 9.62 -15.85
CA GLY A 289 -7.93 8.19 -15.67
C GLY A 289 -7.21 7.69 -14.42
N ALA A 290 -6.10 6.96 -14.60
CA ALA A 290 -5.22 6.53 -13.51
C ALA A 290 -3.88 7.26 -13.51
N ILE A 291 -3.31 7.44 -12.32
CA ILE A 291 -1.87 7.68 -12.15
C ILE A 291 -1.24 6.33 -11.84
N VAL A 292 -0.26 5.91 -12.63
CA VAL A 292 0.45 4.64 -12.47
C VAL A 292 1.93 4.94 -12.31
N SER A 293 2.56 4.39 -11.29
CA SER A 293 4.01 4.46 -11.11
C SER A 293 4.58 3.06 -11.01
N GLN A 294 5.67 2.82 -11.73
CA GLN A 294 6.43 1.58 -11.65
C GLN A 294 7.90 1.92 -11.46
N SER A 295 8.57 1.20 -10.56
CA SER A 295 9.98 1.43 -10.24
C SER A 295 10.78 0.14 -10.23
N GLY A 296 12.09 0.27 -10.37
CA GLY A 296 13.01 -0.85 -10.40
C GLY A 296 14.41 -0.44 -10.84
N TYR A 297 15.05 -1.32 -11.61
CA TYR A 297 16.49 -1.24 -11.89
C TYR A 297 16.81 -1.37 -13.37
N LYS A 298 17.61 -0.43 -13.91
CA LYS A 298 18.07 -0.42 -15.30
C LYS A 298 19.58 -0.19 -15.35
N GLY A 299 20.34 -1.29 -15.34
CA GLY A 299 21.80 -1.27 -15.27
C GLY A 299 22.28 -0.60 -13.98
N LYS A 300 23.05 0.48 -14.10
CA LYS A 300 23.59 1.23 -12.94
C LYS A 300 22.56 2.14 -12.26
N SER A 301 21.38 2.34 -12.84
CA SER A 301 20.39 3.31 -12.38
C SER A 301 19.22 2.64 -11.66
N THR A 302 18.71 3.32 -10.62
CA THR A 302 17.31 3.16 -10.24
C THR A 302 16.45 3.82 -11.33
N TRP A 303 15.32 3.21 -11.62
CA TRP A 303 14.43 3.66 -12.70
C TRP A 303 13.01 3.78 -12.16
N THR A 304 12.32 4.86 -12.50
CA THR A 304 10.91 5.06 -12.18
C THR A 304 10.20 5.66 -13.37
N GLU A 305 9.09 5.06 -13.77
CA GLU A 305 8.20 5.57 -14.80
C GLU A 305 6.86 5.87 -14.18
N THR A 306 6.41 7.12 -14.32
CA THR A 306 5.06 7.54 -13.93
C THR A 306 4.26 7.89 -15.17
N THR A 307 3.10 7.25 -15.32
CA THR A 307 2.12 7.53 -16.37
C THR A 307 0.87 8.14 -15.76
N ILE A 308 0.44 9.28 -16.30
CA ILE A 308 -0.85 9.89 -15.98
C ILE A 308 -1.77 9.67 -17.19
N GLU A 309 -2.78 8.81 -17.04
CA GLU A 309 -3.78 8.60 -18.09
C GLU A 309 -4.69 9.84 -18.19
N ALA A 310 -4.82 10.38 -19.39
CA ALA A 310 -5.81 11.40 -19.74
C ALA A 310 -6.54 10.93 -21.01
N PRO A 311 -7.53 10.01 -20.89
CA PRO A 311 -8.23 9.43 -22.05
C PRO A 311 -9.07 10.45 -22.84
N GLY A 312 -9.45 11.57 -22.21
CA GLY A 312 -10.17 12.67 -22.86
C GLY A 312 -9.27 13.87 -23.18
N LYS A 313 -9.84 14.88 -23.85
CA LYS A 313 -9.16 16.15 -24.09
C LYS A 313 -8.75 16.78 -22.75
N ARG A 314 -7.47 17.17 -22.64
CA ARG A 314 -6.98 17.94 -21.48
C ARG A 314 -7.58 19.34 -21.50
N THR A 315 -8.11 19.79 -20.38
CA THR A 315 -8.69 21.13 -20.20
C THR A 315 -8.09 21.80 -18.96
N GLY A 316 -8.50 23.03 -18.65
CA GLY A 316 -8.03 23.77 -17.47
C GLY A 316 -6.50 23.85 -17.42
N ILE A 317 -5.91 23.69 -16.23
CA ILE A 317 -4.46 23.72 -16.04
C ILE A 317 -3.73 22.59 -16.77
N LEU A 318 -4.38 21.45 -17.01
CA LEU A 318 -3.75 20.32 -17.72
C LEU A 318 -3.57 20.58 -19.22
N LYS A 319 -4.27 21.56 -19.80
CA LYS A 319 -4.11 21.92 -21.21
C LYS A 319 -2.67 22.37 -21.52
N MET A 320 -1.96 22.94 -20.54
CA MET A 320 -0.55 23.34 -20.68
C MET A 320 0.40 22.14 -20.83
N SER A 321 -0.02 20.94 -20.41
CA SER A 321 0.77 19.70 -20.52
C SER A 321 0.54 18.93 -21.83
N ALA A 322 -0.18 19.51 -22.79
CA ALA A 322 -0.51 18.88 -24.09
C ALA A 322 0.64 18.90 -25.10
N MET A 323 1.88 18.78 -24.64
CA MET A 323 3.07 18.86 -25.49
C MET A 323 3.51 17.49 -26.02
N LYS A 324 4.28 17.52 -27.10
CA LYS A 324 4.89 16.34 -27.74
C LYS A 324 5.75 15.60 -26.70
N THR A 325 5.55 14.29 -26.57
CA THR A 325 6.44 13.45 -25.77
C THR A 325 7.84 13.52 -26.36
N PHE A 326 8.84 13.81 -25.52
CA PHE A 326 10.25 13.74 -25.89
C PHE A 326 10.90 12.53 -25.23
N LYS A 327 11.86 11.95 -25.93
CA LYS A 327 12.74 10.87 -25.46
C LYS A 327 14.00 11.47 -24.87
N LEU A 328 14.74 10.68 -24.09
CA LEU A 328 16.07 11.08 -23.59
C LEU A 328 17.02 11.43 -24.75
N THR A 329 16.87 10.78 -25.91
CA THR A 329 17.64 11.06 -27.12
C THR A 329 17.28 12.38 -27.81
N ASP A 330 16.16 13.00 -27.44
CA ASP A 330 15.73 14.29 -27.98
C ASP A 330 16.36 15.46 -27.19
N LEU A 331 17.06 15.16 -26.09
CA LEU A 331 17.70 16.15 -25.23
C LEU A 331 19.15 16.39 -25.68
N PRO A 332 19.68 17.62 -25.50
CA PRO A 332 21.09 17.88 -25.77
C PRO A 332 22.00 17.04 -24.84
N PRO A 333 23.25 16.78 -25.24
CA PRO A 333 24.22 16.11 -24.36
C PRO A 333 24.29 16.79 -22.99
N LEU A 334 24.15 16.01 -21.92
CA LEU A 334 24.26 16.52 -20.55
C LEU A 334 25.74 16.74 -20.20
N PRO A 335 26.09 17.82 -19.47
CA PRO A 335 27.45 18.00 -18.97
C PRO A 335 27.91 16.84 -18.07
N GLU A 336 29.20 16.50 -18.13
CA GLU A 336 29.78 15.35 -17.43
C GLU A 336 29.58 15.36 -15.89
N LYS A 337 29.42 16.55 -15.29
CA LYS A 337 29.34 16.74 -13.82
C LYS A 337 27.93 17.05 -13.31
N VAL A 338 26.89 16.71 -14.05
CA VAL A 338 25.51 16.89 -13.60
C VAL A 338 25.14 15.84 -12.55
N THR A 339 24.75 16.29 -11.36
CA THR A 339 24.24 15.42 -10.28
C THR A 339 22.72 15.24 -10.32
N SER A 340 22.00 16.18 -10.94
CA SER A 340 20.55 16.12 -11.13
C SER A 340 20.14 16.99 -12.32
N PHE A 341 19.15 16.51 -13.07
CA PHE A 341 18.59 17.21 -14.23
C PHE A 341 17.11 16.88 -14.39
N SER A 342 16.32 17.87 -14.80
CA SER A 342 14.89 17.74 -15.02
C SER A 342 14.50 18.51 -16.27
N VAL A 343 13.60 17.93 -17.08
CA VAL A 343 13.00 18.59 -18.24
C VAL A 343 11.50 18.56 -18.08
N ALA A 344 10.90 19.74 -18.23
CA ALA A 344 9.46 19.90 -18.36
C ALA A 344 9.17 20.66 -19.65
N SER A 345 8.03 20.35 -20.26
CA SER A 345 7.53 21.04 -21.45
C SER A 345 6.17 21.62 -21.10
N ILE A 346 6.03 22.95 -21.19
CA ILE A 346 4.83 23.69 -20.81
C ILE A 346 4.46 24.62 -21.97
N ASP A 347 3.23 24.50 -22.47
CA ASP A 347 2.67 25.41 -23.48
C ASP A 347 1.78 26.45 -22.80
N TYR A 348 2.36 27.61 -22.50
CA TYR A 348 1.65 28.73 -21.90
C TYR A 348 0.63 29.38 -22.85
N ALA A 349 0.82 29.30 -24.17
CA ALA A 349 -0.13 29.88 -25.13
C ALA A 349 -1.48 29.15 -25.08
N ASN A 350 -1.47 27.87 -24.73
CA ASN A 350 -2.69 27.10 -24.50
C ASN A 350 -3.50 27.53 -23.26
N PHE A 351 -2.91 28.29 -22.33
CA PHE A 351 -3.61 28.79 -21.14
C PHE A 351 -4.56 29.96 -21.46
N TYR A 352 -4.21 30.80 -22.44
CA TYR A 352 -4.97 32.01 -22.82
C TYR A 352 -6.04 31.78 -23.89
N LYS A 353 -6.06 30.59 -24.50
CA LYS A 353 -7.08 30.15 -25.46
C LYS A 353 -8.11 29.28 -24.76
#